data_AF-A0A8K0CH15-F1
#
_entry.id   AF-A0A8K0CH15-F1
#
_cell.length_a   1.000
_cell.length_b   1.000
_cell.length_c   1.000
_cell.angle_alpha   90.00
_cell.angle_beta   90.00
_cell.angle_gamma   90.00
#
_symmetry.space_group_name_H-M   'P 1'
#
loop_
_entity.id
_entity.type
_entity.pdbx_description
1 polymer ?
#
loop_
_entity_poly.entity_id
_entity_poly.type
_entity_poly.pdbx_seq_one_letter_code
_entity_poly.pdbx_strand_id
1 'polypeptide(L)'
;MRTIYVIAIVIVSLKCANLQFPPANPCPNLFQYIRDSTSGIIYGRLEFPNDCSGYYVLTVNMSVATILANNQNIDLRLKTAIDELTEGRDVIYDIYFPVQSILPKPTRIEFNNRVYCIGPPEQAAHCVHYVNSLLVPIQNLLIVLGKINIRDWANNAVIRDVQSSTPHPDYREQKGDGDIAILKLNKTVVFETHIQPLCLWQQNDDLNAIVGDNGTVAGWGRDETGNNVVYEAKKIDLPIVDQVTCLRSDPGFRLLTSKRTFCAGNLDGSGPCSGDSGAGFVMKINGRWTLRGVVSTALRNTGTCDLTKYTVFADAAKFRDWIRNALT
;
A
#
# COMPACT_ATOMS: atom_id res chain seq x y z
N MET A 1 -4.53 0.46 -35.15
CA MET A 1 -4.82 0.29 -33.70
C MET A 1 -3.53 0.55 -32.95
N ARG A 2 -3.54 1.31 -31.84
CA ARG A 2 -2.34 1.51 -30.99
C ARG A 2 -2.52 0.73 -29.70
N THR A 3 -1.62 -0.19 -29.42
CA THR A 3 -1.48 -0.84 -28.11
C THR A 3 -1.04 0.21 -27.10
N ILE A 4 -1.70 0.29 -25.95
CA ILE A 4 -1.31 1.18 -24.84
C ILE A 4 -1.01 0.28 -23.64
N TYR A 5 0.21 0.37 -23.12
CA TYR A 5 0.58 -0.32 -21.88
C TYR A 5 0.02 0.49 -20.71
N VAL A 6 -0.91 -0.12 -19.96
CA VAL A 6 -1.49 0.49 -18.77
C VAL A 6 -0.47 0.43 -17.62
N ILE A 7 0.19 1.55 -17.34
CA ILE A 7 0.75 1.81 -16.01
C ILE A 7 -0.40 1.88 -15.02
N ALA A 8 -0.18 1.37 -13.80
CA ALA A 8 -1.10 1.56 -12.69
C ALA A 8 -1.12 3.02 -12.24
N ILE A 9 -1.93 3.82 -12.93
CA ILE A 9 -2.95 4.59 -12.24
C ILE A 9 -4.28 4.09 -12.80
N VAL A 10 -5.19 3.63 -11.92
CA VAL A 10 -6.60 3.30 -12.16
C VAL A 10 -7.01 1.89 -12.68
N ILE A 11 -7.62 1.14 -11.74
CA ILE A 11 -8.97 0.49 -11.68
C ILE A 11 -9.41 -0.62 -12.71
N VAL A 12 -10.39 -1.51 -12.35
CA VAL A 12 -11.04 -2.76 -12.92
C VAL A 12 -11.21 -2.76 -14.48
N SER A 13 -11.65 -3.78 -15.23
CA SER A 13 -12.32 -5.08 -14.99
C SER A 13 -11.78 -6.20 -15.94
N LEU A 14 -12.28 -7.45 -16.10
CA LEU A 14 -13.38 -8.32 -15.57
C LEU A 14 -12.75 -9.73 -15.22
N LYS A 15 -13.39 -10.90 -14.95
CA LYS A 15 -14.80 -11.41 -14.94
C LYS A 15 -14.98 -12.63 -13.98
N CYS A 16 -16.24 -12.96 -13.66
CA CYS A 16 -16.85 -14.21 -13.12
C CYS A 16 -16.01 -15.40 -12.58
N ALA A 17 -16.09 -15.64 -11.26
CA ALA A 17 -16.55 -16.92 -10.64
C ALA A 17 -16.73 -16.76 -9.10
N ASN A 18 -17.72 -17.43 -8.50
CA ASN A 18 -17.96 -17.38 -7.05
C ASN A 18 -17.09 -18.41 -6.30
N LEU A 19 -16.31 -17.96 -5.31
CA LEU A 19 -15.62 -18.80 -4.31
C LEU A 19 -15.23 -17.93 -3.11
N GLN A 20 -15.37 -18.46 -1.89
CA GLN A 20 -14.91 -17.78 -0.68
C GLN A 20 -13.40 -18.02 -0.48
N PHE A 21 -12.59 -17.29 -1.24
CA PHE A 21 -11.14 -17.43 -1.22
C PHE A 21 -10.53 -17.01 0.13
N PRO A 22 -9.51 -17.74 0.64
CA PRO A 22 -8.63 -17.21 1.68
C PRO A 22 -7.94 -15.91 1.21
N PRO A 23 -7.55 -15.01 2.12
CA PRO A 23 -6.94 -13.75 1.75
C PRO A 23 -5.61 -13.97 1.02
N ALA A 24 -5.31 -13.10 0.04
CA ALA A 24 -4.17 -13.26 -0.86
C ALA A 24 -2.84 -13.45 -0.11
N ASN A 25 -2.34 -14.68 -0.16
CA ASN A 25 -1.16 -15.15 0.56
C ASN A 25 0.12 -14.73 -0.19
N PRO A 26 1.02 -13.95 0.43
CA PRO A 26 2.27 -13.51 -0.22
C PRO A 26 3.29 -14.66 -0.38
N CYS A 27 3.12 -15.78 0.33
CA CYS A 27 4.12 -16.85 0.42
C CYS A 27 3.46 -18.24 0.24
N PRO A 28 2.85 -18.53 -0.93
CA PRO A 28 2.03 -19.74 -1.16
C PRO A 28 2.80 -21.06 -1.14
N ASN A 29 4.13 -21.01 -1.34
CA ASN A 29 5.01 -22.18 -1.32
C ASN A 29 5.53 -22.51 0.10
N LEU A 30 5.17 -21.70 1.09
CA LEU A 30 5.66 -21.79 2.47
C LEU A 30 4.51 -21.88 3.46
N PHE A 31 3.50 -21.03 3.26
CA PHE A 31 2.27 -20.96 4.04
C PHE A 31 1.09 -21.39 3.18
N GLN A 32 0.14 -22.13 3.73
CA GLN A 32 -1.11 -22.50 3.04
C GLN A 32 -2.31 -22.43 3.97
N TYR A 33 -3.46 -21.98 3.47
CA TYR A 33 -4.72 -22.07 4.19
C TYR A 33 -5.37 -23.42 3.91
N ILE A 34 -5.49 -24.26 4.94
CA ILE A 34 -6.11 -25.58 4.84
C ILE A 34 -7.48 -25.52 5.52
N ARG A 35 -8.52 -25.98 4.82
CA ARG A 35 -9.83 -26.24 5.44
C ARG A 35 -9.89 -27.71 5.86
N ASP A 36 -10.09 -27.95 7.15
CA ASP A 36 -10.40 -29.26 7.68
C ASP A 36 -11.77 -29.74 7.16
N SER A 37 -11.82 -30.94 6.60
CA SER A 37 -13.01 -31.49 5.93
C SER A 37 -14.13 -31.91 6.89
N THR A 38 -13.83 -32.06 8.18
CA THR A 38 -14.70 -32.72 9.16
C THR A 38 -15.36 -31.71 10.09
N SER A 39 -14.58 -30.72 10.53
CA SER A 39 -14.99 -29.58 11.37
C SER A 39 -15.31 -28.32 10.57
N GLY A 40 -14.86 -28.26 9.30
CA GLY A 40 -14.98 -27.07 8.45
C GLY A 40 -14.02 -25.93 8.81
N ILE A 41 -13.21 -26.07 9.86
CA ILE A 41 -12.28 -25.06 10.37
C ILE A 41 -11.17 -24.79 9.34
N ILE A 42 -10.83 -23.52 9.15
CA ILE A 42 -9.67 -23.09 8.36
C ILE A 42 -8.52 -22.75 9.31
N TYR A 43 -7.36 -23.33 9.03
CA TYR A 43 -6.09 -23.08 9.71
C TYR A 43 -4.99 -22.79 8.69
N GLY A 44 -3.88 -22.21 9.13
CA GLY A 44 -2.68 -22.05 8.32
C GLY A 44 -1.70 -23.19 8.55
N ARG A 45 -1.05 -23.72 7.52
CA ARG A 45 0.12 -24.60 7.66
C ARG A 45 1.38 -23.89 7.20
N LEU A 46 2.47 -24.08 7.91
CA LEU A 46 3.84 -23.79 7.48
C LEU A 46 4.62 -25.10 7.37
N GLU A 47 5.56 -25.14 6.43
CA GLU A 47 6.46 -26.28 6.20
C GLU A 47 7.86 -25.75 5.89
N PHE A 48 8.86 -26.21 6.64
CA PHE A 48 10.26 -25.80 6.50
C PHE A 48 11.16 -27.03 6.33
N PRO A 49 12.16 -27.00 5.43
CA PRO A 49 13.15 -28.06 5.33
C PRO A 49 13.85 -28.29 6.68
N ASN A 50 13.95 -29.55 7.11
CA ASN A 50 14.68 -29.90 8.32
C ASN A 50 16.20 -29.77 8.08
N ASP A 51 16.86 -28.90 8.85
CA ASP A 51 18.30 -28.64 8.79
C ASP A 51 19.13 -29.49 9.76
N CYS A 52 18.47 -30.38 10.53
CA CYS A 52 19.02 -31.18 11.61
C CYS A 52 19.81 -30.39 12.67
N SER A 53 19.57 -29.07 12.79
CA SER A 53 20.30 -28.19 13.71
C SER A 53 19.98 -28.43 15.19
N GLY A 54 18.87 -29.11 15.50
CA GLY A 54 18.41 -29.38 16.86
C GLY A 54 17.73 -28.18 17.54
N TYR A 55 17.56 -27.05 16.85
CA TYR A 55 16.77 -25.91 17.34
C TYR A 55 15.88 -25.34 16.23
N TYR A 56 14.61 -25.11 16.55
CA TYR A 56 13.60 -24.67 15.56
C TYR A 56 12.83 -23.46 16.12
N VAL A 57 13.29 -22.26 15.75
CA VAL A 57 12.74 -20.99 16.22
C VAL A 57 11.92 -20.34 15.12
N LEU A 58 10.59 -20.37 15.27
CA LEU A 58 9.62 -19.80 14.34
C LEU A 58 9.01 -18.50 14.88
N THR A 59 9.10 -17.42 14.10
CA THR A 59 8.41 -16.13 14.34
C THR A 59 7.46 -15.83 13.20
N VAL A 60 6.18 -15.61 13.50
CA VAL A 60 5.14 -15.31 12.50
C VAL A 60 4.36 -14.06 12.91
N ASN A 61 4.48 -13.01 12.10
CA ASN A 61 3.62 -11.83 12.21
C ASN A 61 2.46 -11.99 11.23
N MET A 62 1.24 -11.74 11.69
CA MET A 62 0.05 -11.68 10.83
C MET A 62 -0.72 -10.38 11.05
N SER A 63 -1.52 -10.00 10.06
CA SER A 63 -2.45 -8.86 10.12
C SER A 63 -3.86 -9.32 9.75
N VAL A 64 -4.86 -8.76 10.41
CA VAL A 64 -6.29 -9.02 10.14
C VAL A 64 -7.01 -7.69 9.96
N ALA A 65 -7.97 -7.63 9.04
CA ALA A 65 -8.64 -6.39 8.63
C ALA A 65 -9.75 -5.92 9.60
N THR A 66 -9.53 -6.10 10.90
CA THR A 66 -10.40 -5.65 12.00
C THR A 66 -9.63 -5.65 13.32
N ILE A 67 -10.15 -4.96 14.33
CA ILE A 67 -9.75 -5.20 15.72
C ILE A 67 -10.44 -6.51 16.19
N LEU A 68 -9.70 -7.36 16.90
CA LEU A 68 -10.22 -8.53 17.60
C LEU A 68 -10.51 -8.19 19.07
N ALA A 69 -11.41 -8.93 19.72
CA ALA A 69 -11.66 -8.77 21.16
C ALA A 69 -10.42 -9.15 21.99
N ASN A 70 -10.28 -8.58 23.18
CA ASN A 70 -9.17 -8.87 24.09
C ASN A 70 -9.06 -10.38 24.38
N ASN A 71 -7.83 -10.87 24.50
CA ASN A 71 -7.44 -12.28 24.71
C ASN A 71 -7.68 -13.24 23.52
N GLN A 72 -7.95 -12.73 22.31
CA GLN A 72 -8.04 -13.54 21.08
C GLN A 72 -6.64 -13.79 20.45
N ASN A 73 -5.87 -14.70 21.05
CA ASN A 73 -4.53 -15.07 20.54
C ASN A 73 -4.62 -16.07 19.37
N ILE A 74 -3.59 -16.08 18.52
CA ILE A 74 -3.33 -17.14 17.54
C ILE A 74 -2.65 -18.31 18.26
N ASP A 75 -3.06 -19.54 17.98
CA ASP A 75 -2.48 -20.77 18.53
C ASP A 75 -1.57 -21.43 17.48
N LEU A 76 -0.28 -21.54 17.82
CA LEU A 76 0.79 -22.06 16.95
C LEU A 76 1.27 -23.40 17.50
N ARG A 77 1.14 -24.46 16.71
CA ARG A 77 1.47 -25.83 17.12
C ARG A 77 2.49 -26.46 16.17
N LEU A 78 3.61 -26.93 16.72
CA LEU A 78 4.50 -27.85 16.00
C LEU A 78 3.72 -29.15 15.72
N LYS A 79 3.75 -29.61 14.46
CA LYS A 79 2.96 -30.74 13.97
C LYS A 79 3.80 -32.00 13.76
N THR A 80 5.06 -31.85 13.33
CA THR A 80 6.05 -32.94 13.24
C THR A 80 6.49 -33.35 14.64
N ALA A 81 6.49 -34.64 14.97
CA ALA A 81 6.90 -35.13 16.28
C ALA A 81 8.44 -35.26 16.40
N ILE A 82 8.94 -35.38 17.64
CA ILE A 82 10.38 -35.22 17.95
C ILE A 82 11.24 -36.34 17.34
N ASP A 83 10.72 -37.57 17.35
CA ASP A 83 11.27 -38.73 16.67
C ASP A 83 11.35 -38.51 15.15
N GLU A 84 10.27 -38.02 14.54
CA GLU A 84 10.22 -37.69 13.11
C GLU A 84 11.22 -36.58 12.72
N LEU A 85 11.44 -35.61 13.61
CA LEU A 85 12.48 -34.58 13.44
C LEU A 85 13.90 -35.16 13.55
N THR A 86 14.13 -36.21 14.36
CA THR A 86 15.42 -36.92 14.39
C THR A 86 15.62 -37.88 13.21
N GLU A 87 14.53 -38.29 12.54
CA GLU A 87 14.58 -38.98 11.24
C GLU A 87 14.87 -38.02 10.06
N GLY A 88 14.96 -36.71 10.31
CA GLY A 88 15.21 -35.70 9.28
C GLY A 88 13.97 -35.28 8.48
N ARG A 89 12.75 -35.54 8.97
CA ARG A 89 11.51 -35.09 8.31
C ARG A 89 11.22 -33.60 8.56
N ASP A 90 10.62 -32.93 7.58
CA ASP A 90 10.42 -31.48 7.55
C ASP A 90 9.61 -30.93 8.73
N VAL A 91 9.91 -29.68 9.10
CA VAL A 91 9.39 -29.01 10.29
C VAL A 91 8.06 -28.32 9.95
N ILE A 92 6.96 -28.99 10.26
CA ILE A 92 5.60 -28.54 9.96
C ILE A 92 5.01 -27.86 11.18
N TYR A 93 4.38 -26.69 11.00
CA TYR A 93 3.59 -26.02 12.03
C TYR A 93 2.17 -25.74 11.53
N ASP A 94 1.17 -26.01 12.37
CA ASP A 94 -0.22 -25.61 12.15
C ASP A 94 -0.55 -24.37 13.00
N ILE A 95 -1.31 -23.44 12.41
CA ILE A 95 -1.65 -22.12 12.96
C ILE A 95 -3.17 -21.97 12.98
N TYR A 96 -3.74 -22.01 14.18
CA TYR A 96 -5.18 -21.94 14.40
C TYR A 96 -5.61 -20.50 14.70
N PHE A 97 -6.57 -20.00 13.91
CA PHE A 97 -7.05 -18.62 14.02
C PHE A 97 -8.23 -18.53 15.00
N PRO A 98 -8.25 -17.55 15.93
CA PRO A 98 -9.29 -17.42 16.94
C PRO A 98 -10.66 -17.02 16.38
N VAL A 99 -10.70 -16.49 15.14
CA VAL A 99 -11.93 -16.14 14.42
C VAL A 99 -11.92 -16.81 13.04
N GLN A 100 -12.98 -17.56 12.75
CA GLN A 100 -13.12 -18.34 11.50
C GLN A 100 -13.85 -17.58 10.39
N SER A 101 -14.51 -16.46 10.71
CA SER A 101 -15.18 -15.58 9.73
C SER A 101 -14.24 -14.54 9.09
N ILE A 102 -13.07 -14.27 9.68
CA ILE A 102 -12.08 -13.32 9.17
C ILE A 102 -10.68 -13.89 9.40
N LEU A 103 -10.06 -14.40 8.32
CA LEU A 103 -8.74 -15.03 8.40
C LEU A 103 -7.62 -13.96 8.40
N PRO A 104 -6.59 -14.10 9.25
CA PRO A 104 -5.43 -13.21 9.22
C PRO A 104 -4.48 -13.58 8.07
N LYS A 105 -3.85 -12.56 7.45
CA LYS A 105 -2.83 -12.69 6.40
C LYS A 105 -1.42 -12.63 7.02
N PRO A 106 -0.47 -13.53 6.66
CA PRO A 106 0.91 -13.40 7.12
C PRO A 106 1.56 -12.14 6.54
N THR A 107 2.24 -11.39 7.38
CA THR A 107 2.95 -10.14 7.05
C THR A 107 4.46 -10.24 7.25
N ARG A 108 4.93 -11.18 8.08
CA ARG A 108 6.32 -11.62 8.15
C ARG A 108 6.39 -13.07 8.64
N ILE A 109 7.25 -13.89 8.03
CA ILE A 109 7.57 -15.25 8.53
C ILE A 109 9.09 -15.37 8.58
N GLU A 110 9.60 -15.82 9.72
CA GLU A 110 11.02 -16.01 10.01
C GLU A 110 11.23 -17.33 10.74
N PHE A 111 12.23 -18.10 10.31
CA PHE A 111 12.56 -19.42 10.89
C PHE A 111 14.08 -19.55 10.99
N ASN A 112 14.58 -19.99 12.15
CA ASN A 112 16.01 -20.06 12.47
C ASN A 112 16.79 -18.79 12.07
N ASN A 113 16.26 -17.63 12.48
CA ASN A 113 16.78 -16.27 12.21
C ASN A 113 16.90 -15.88 10.72
N ARG A 114 16.22 -16.61 9.83
CA ARG A 114 16.12 -16.30 8.39
C ARG A 114 14.69 -15.91 8.04
N VAL A 115 14.51 -14.76 7.39
CA VAL A 115 13.20 -14.32 6.89
C VAL A 115 12.84 -15.08 5.60
N TYR A 116 11.65 -15.68 5.58
CA TYR A 116 11.10 -16.40 4.43
C TYR A 116 9.87 -15.70 3.81
N CYS A 117 9.31 -14.67 4.44
CA CYS A 117 8.10 -13.97 3.96
C CYS A 117 7.97 -12.52 4.46
N ILE A 118 7.46 -11.58 3.63
CA ILE A 118 7.11 -10.17 3.98
C ILE A 118 5.90 -9.69 3.14
N GLY A 119 5.05 -8.77 3.65
CA GLY A 119 3.91 -8.14 2.94
C GLY A 119 4.12 -6.69 2.41
N PRO A 120 3.19 -6.12 1.59
CA PRO A 120 3.36 -4.88 0.82
C PRO A 120 2.64 -3.61 1.32
N PRO A 121 3.01 -2.42 0.78
CA PRO A 121 2.00 -1.46 0.26
C PRO A 121 2.43 -0.56 -0.96
N GLU A 122 1.42 0.08 -1.58
CA GLU A 122 1.40 1.48 -2.14
C GLU A 122 2.32 1.96 -3.31
N GLN A 123 2.17 3.26 -3.66
CA GLN A 123 2.58 3.90 -4.94
C GLN A 123 3.60 5.06 -4.85
N ALA A 124 3.93 5.58 -3.65
CA ALA A 124 5.05 6.52 -3.53
C ALA A 124 6.39 5.80 -3.72
N ALA A 125 7.50 6.52 -3.88
CA ALA A 125 8.80 5.85 -3.92
C ALA A 125 9.11 5.20 -2.58
N HIS A 126 8.79 5.86 -1.46
CA HIS A 126 8.93 5.30 -0.11
C HIS A 126 8.05 4.07 0.16
N CYS A 127 7.05 3.78 -0.67
CA CYS A 127 6.21 2.58 -0.57
C CYS A 127 6.88 1.37 -1.25
N VAL A 128 7.58 1.60 -2.37
CA VAL A 128 8.23 0.55 -3.18
C VAL A 128 9.73 0.37 -2.86
N HIS A 129 10.23 1.04 -1.84
CA HIS A 129 11.65 1.16 -1.51
C HIS A 129 11.86 1.07 0.01
N TYR A 130 12.45 -0.02 0.48
CA TYR A 130 12.81 -0.21 1.89
C TYR A 130 13.91 0.75 2.34
N VAL A 131 14.03 0.88 3.66
CA VAL A 131 15.21 1.43 4.34
C VAL A 131 16.47 0.74 3.81
N ASN A 132 17.53 1.50 3.52
CA ASN A 132 18.79 1.06 2.89
C ASN A 132 18.74 0.82 1.37
N SER A 133 17.82 1.44 0.63
CA SER A 133 17.81 1.44 -0.86
C SER A 133 17.58 0.09 -1.54
N LEU A 134 16.91 -0.85 -0.86
CA LEU A 134 16.43 -2.10 -1.46
C LEU A 134 15.00 -1.92 -1.95
N LEU A 135 14.71 -2.30 -3.20
CA LEU A 135 13.34 -2.28 -3.73
C LEU A 135 12.47 -3.34 -3.06
N VAL A 136 11.19 -3.04 -2.87
CA VAL A 136 10.17 -4.03 -2.48
C VAL A 136 10.01 -5.03 -3.63
N PRO A 137 10.15 -6.36 -3.37
CA PRO A 137 9.90 -7.38 -4.38
C PRO A 137 8.52 -7.23 -5.03
N ILE A 138 8.48 -7.23 -6.36
CA ILE A 138 7.24 -7.05 -7.13
C ILE A 138 6.19 -8.13 -6.83
N GLN A 139 6.62 -9.31 -6.37
CA GLN A 139 5.78 -10.42 -5.94
C GLN A 139 4.99 -10.10 -4.66
N ASN A 140 5.49 -9.18 -3.82
CA ASN A 140 4.76 -8.73 -2.65
C ASN A 140 3.64 -7.75 -3.06
N LEU A 141 3.87 -6.92 -4.09
CA LEU A 141 3.01 -5.81 -4.50
C LEU A 141 1.75 -6.29 -5.22
N LEU A 142 0.58 -5.91 -4.68
CA LEU A 142 -0.73 -6.27 -5.22
C LEU A 142 -1.58 -5.01 -5.40
N ILE A 143 -2.08 -4.78 -6.61
CA ILE A 143 -2.89 -3.61 -6.94
C ILE A 143 -4.36 -4.01 -6.95
N VAL A 144 -5.10 -3.52 -5.96
CA VAL A 144 -6.54 -3.72 -5.79
C VAL A 144 -7.30 -2.48 -6.25
N LEU A 145 -8.36 -2.72 -7.00
CA LEU A 145 -8.92 -1.77 -7.95
C LEU A 145 -10.45 -1.78 -7.87
N GLY A 146 -11.09 -0.61 -7.85
CA GLY A 146 -12.56 -0.46 -7.96
C GLY A 146 -13.31 -0.34 -6.64
N LYS A 147 -12.58 -0.37 -5.51
CA LYS A 147 -13.16 -0.25 -4.18
C LYS A 147 -13.56 1.19 -3.87
N ILE A 148 -14.72 1.32 -3.20
CA ILE A 148 -15.02 2.40 -2.26
C ILE A 148 -14.95 1.82 -0.84
N ASN A 149 -15.57 0.66 -0.61
CA ASN A 149 -15.47 -0.08 0.65
C ASN A 149 -14.40 -1.20 0.55
N ILE A 150 -13.37 -1.17 1.43
CA ILE A 150 -12.31 -2.20 1.44
C ILE A 150 -12.80 -3.57 1.94
N ARG A 151 -13.89 -3.64 2.72
CA ARG A 151 -14.51 -4.90 3.16
C ARG A 151 -15.36 -5.59 2.09
N ASP A 152 -15.87 -4.87 1.09
CA ASP A 152 -16.67 -5.48 0.02
C ASP A 152 -15.77 -6.17 -1.02
N TRP A 153 -15.41 -7.43 -0.77
CA TRP A 153 -14.64 -8.26 -1.71
C TRP A 153 -15.52 -8.95 -2.76
N ALA A 154 -16.85 -8.78 -2.70
CA ALA A 154 -17.79 -9.49 -3.58
C ALA A 154 -18.10 -8.69 -4.86
N ASN A 155 -18.19 -7.36 -4.77
CA ASN A 155 -18.58 -6.51 -5.89
C ASN A 155 -17.39 -5.79 -6.54
N ASN A 156 -17.40 -5.73 -7.87
CA ASN A 156 -16.74 -4.69 -8.67
C ASN A 156 -15.27 -4.41 -8.33
N ALA A 157 -14.54 -5.46 -7.93
CA ALA A 157 -13.14 -5.37 -7.55
C ALA A 157 -12.25 -6.13 -8.53
N VAL A 158 -11.07 -5.60 -8.83
CA VAL A 158 -10.02 -6.30 -9.57
C VAL A 158 -8.76 -6.33 -8.75
N ILE A 159 -8.02 -7.39 -9.01
CA ILE A 159 -6.70 -7.64 -8.46
C ILE A 159 -5.75 -7.78 -9.66
N ARG A 160 -4.58 -7.16 -9.56
CA ARG A 160 -3.48 -7.24 -10.52
C ARG A 160 -2.15 -7.30 -9.79
N ASP A 161 -1.26 -8.15 -10.27
CA ASP A 161 0.11 -8.27 -9.76
C ASP A 161 1.01 -7.27 -10.49
N VAL A 162 2.07 -6.82 -9.83
CA VAL A 162 3.03 -5.87 -10.42
C VAL A 162 4.06 -6.62 -11.29
N GLN A 163 4.23 -6.18 -12.54
CA GLN A 163 5.29 -6.62 -13.45
C GLN A 163 6.63 -5.95 -13.14
N SER A 164 6.60 -4.66 -12.82
CA SER A 164 7.79 -3.89 -12.44
C SER A 164 7.41 -2.69 -11.58
N SER A 165 8.15 -2.49 -10.49
CA SER A 165 8.20 -1.22 -9.75
C SER A 165 9.39 -0.38 -10.24
N THR A 166 9.21 0.93 -10.33
CA THR A 166 10.25 1.86 -10.81
C THR A 166 10.10 3.19 -10.08
N PRO A 167 10.78 3.39 -8.92
CA PRO A 167 10.86 4.71 -8.29
C PRO A 167 11.67 5.68 -9.17
N HIS A 168 11.48 6.98 -8.97
CA HIS A 168 12.26 8.01 -9.65
C HIS A 168 13.76 7.86 -9.31
N PRO A 169 14.70 7.96 -10.29
CA PRO A 169 16.13 7.71 -10.06
C PRO A 169 16.80 8.69 -9.06
N ASP A 170 16.20 9.87 -8.88
CA ASP A 170 16.66 10.86 -7.89
C ASP A 170 16.10 10.64 -6.48
N TYR A 171 15.16 9.71 -6.27
CA TYR A 171 14.56 9.48 -4.95
C TYR A 171 15.62 9.13 -3.92
N ARG A 172 15.64 9.83 -2.78
CA ARG A 172 16.53 9.52 -1.66
C ARG A 172 15.71 9.53 -0.37
N GLU A 173 15.91 8.50 0.44
CA GLU A 173 15.28 8.38 1.75
C GLU A 173 15.50 9.67 2.59
N GLN A 174 14.49 10.04 3.40
CA GLN A 174 14.48 11.26 4.25
C GLN A 174 14.42 12.62 3.53
N LYS A 175 14.50 12.66 2.18
CA LYS A 175 14.29 13.89 1.38
C LYS A 175 13.14 13.65 0.41
N GLY A 176 12.03 14.37 0.55
CA GLY A 176 10.81 14.19 -0.28
C GLY A 176 10.97 14.51 -1.78
N ASP A 177 12.18 14.78 -2.25
CA ASP A 177 12.48 15.00 -3.66
C ASP A 177 12.44 13.69 -4.44
N GLY A 178 11.65 13.64 -5.51
CA GLY A 178 11.52 12.43 -6.33
C GLY A 178 10.71 11.31 -5.68
N ASP A 179 9.92 11.57 -4.61
CA ASP A 179 9.10 10.55 -3.95
C ASP A 179 7.85 10.15 -4.77
N ILE A 180 8.10 9.53 -5.92
CA ILE A 180 7.11 9.05 -6.88
C ILE A 180 7.62 7.76 -7.52
N ALA A 181 6.74 6.77 -7.69
CA ALA A 181 7.05 5.53 -8.36
C ALA A 181 6.04 5.19 -9.45
N ILE A 182 6.50 4.37 -10.38
CA ILE A 182 5.70 3.80 -11.46
C ILE A 182 5.56 2.30 -11.23
N LEU A 183 4.31 1.82 -11.28
CA LEU A 183 3.97 0.41 -11.17
C LEU A 183 3.37 -0.06 -12.49
N LYS A 184 4.05 -0.97 -13.17
CA LYS A 184 3.54 -1.62 -14.39
C LYS A 184 2.76 -2.88 -13.98
N LEU A 185 1.54 -3.06 -14.48
CA LEU A 185 0.72 -4.23 -14.16
C LEU A 185 1.08 -5.41 -15.07
N ASN A 186 1.00 -6.64 -14.54
CA ASN A 186 1.26 -7.86 -15.32
C ASN A 186 0.21 -8.11 -16.42
N LYS A 187 -0.99 -7.55 -16.29
CA LYS A 187 -2.11 -7.65 -17.22
C LYS A 187 -2.85 -6.33 -17.27
N THR A 188 -3.35 -5.97 -18.46
CA THR A 188 -4.19 -4.80 -18.68
C THR A 188 -5.51 -4.87 -17.90
N VAL A 189 -6.20 -3.74 -17.84
CA VAL A 189 -7.44 -3.55 -17.09
C VAL A 189 -8.46 -2.79 -17.96
N VAL A 190 -9.73 -3.19 -17.90
CA VAL A 190 -10.77 -2.77 -18.88
C VAL A 190 -11.72 -1.76 -18.25
N PHE A 191 -11.62 -0.49 -18.65
CA PHE A 191 -12.36 0.62 -18.05
C PHE A 191 -13.90 0.49 -18.11
N GLU A 192 -14.56 0.74 -16.98
CA GLU A 192 -16.02 0.80 -16.78
C GLU A 192 -16.41 2.09 -15.99
N THR A 193 -17.58 2.13 -15.35
CA THR A 193 -18.13 3.35 -14.72
C THR A 193 -17.41 3.81 -13.46
N HIS A 194 -17.03 2.87 -12.58
CA HIS A 194 -16.32 3.13 -11.32
C HIS A 194 -14.79 3.25 -11.54
N ILE A 195 -14.37 3.54 -12.77
CA ILE A 195 -13.05 3.18 -13.33
C ILE A 195 -12.62 4.18 -14.41
N GLN A 196 -12.04 5.33 -14.07
CA GLN A 196 -11.66 6.30 -15.11
C GLN A 196 -10.26 6.86 -14.87
N PRO A 197 -9.31 6.69 -15.82
CA PRO A 197 -7.93 7.08 -15.62
C PRO A 197 -7.81 8.58 -15.39
N LEU A 198 -6.98 8.96 -14.41
CA LEU A 198 -6.64 10.36 -14.18
C LEU A 198 -5.86 10.91 -15.37
N CYS A 199 -6.14 12.15 -15.75
CA CYS A 199 -5.31 12.86 -16.71
C CYS A 199 -3.96 13.22 -16.05
N LEU A 200 -2.85 13.07 -16.77
CA LEU A 200 -1.59 13.70 -16.37
C LEU A 200 -1.68 15.21 -16.65
N TRP A 201 -1.07 16.04 -15.80
CA TRP A 201 -1.04 17.49 -15.93
C TRP A 201 -0.41 17.95 -17.26
N GLN A 202 -1.21 18.46 -18.22
CA GLN A 202 -0.70 18.94 -19.53
C GLN A 202 -0.40 20.45 -19.55
N GLN A 203 -0.72 21.14 -18.46
CA GLN A 203 -0.59 22.58 -18.27
C GLN A 203 0.85 22.94 -17.85
N ASN A 204 1.12 24.25 -17.70
CA ASN A 204 2.34 24.75 -17.07
C ASN A 204 2.49 24.12 -15.66
N ASP A 205 3.68 23.61 -15.34
CA ASP A 205 4.02 22.97 -14.07
C ASP A 205 4.43 23.96 -12.97
N ASP A 206 4.46 25.27 -13.26
CA ASP A 206 4.49 26.29 -12.21
C ASP A 206 3.32 26.08 -11.22
N LEU A 207 3.63 26.18 -9.93
CA LEU A 207 2.66 26.06 -8.84
C LEU A 207 1.96 27.40 -8.59
N ASN A 208 2.63 28.53 -8.85
CA ASN A 208 2.12 29.87 -8.50
C ASN A 208 0.79 30.19 -9.21
N ALA A 209 0.53 29.59 -10.37
CA ALA A 209 -0.71 29.75 -11.13
C ALA A 209 -1.94 29.05 -10.48
N ILE A 210 -1.74 28.26 -9.42
CA ILE A 210 -2.77 27.49 -8.70
C ILE A 210 -2.60 27.55 -7.17
N VAL A 211 -1.85 28.52 -6.64
CA VAL A 211 -1.79 28.76 -5.18
C VAL A 211 -3.13 29.34 -4.70
N GLY A 212 -3.69 28.74 -3.66
CA GLY A 212 -5.04 29.03 -3.17
C GLY A 212 -6.15 28.20 -3.82
N ASP A 213 -5.87 27.50 -4.94
CA ASP A 213 -6.83 26.54 -5.50
C ASP A 213 -6.88 25.26 -4.64
N ASN A 214 -8.08 24.67 -4.55
CA ASN A 214 -8.27 23.39 -3.89
C ASN A 214 -8.03 22.21 -4.85
N GLY A 215 -7.39 21.16 -4.32
CA GLY A 215 -7.39 19.82 -4.92
C GLY A 215 -7.88 18.76 -3.94
N THR A 216 -8.43 17.68 -4.48
CA THR A 216 -8.98 16.56 -3.72
C THR A 216 -7.92 15.50 -3.47
N VAL A 217 -7.86 14.95 -2.26
CA VAL A 217 -7.22 13.66 -1.94
C VAL A 217 -8.31 12.69 -1.50
N ALA A 218 -8.18 11.40 -1.83
CA ALA A 218 -9.10 10.34 -1.40
C ALA A 218 -8.32 9.08 -1.01
N GLY A 219 -8.79 8.38 0.03
CA GLY A 219 -8.08 7.24 0.60
C GLY A 219 -8.79 6.59 1.80
N TRP A 220 -8.05 5.74 2.50
CA TRP A 220 -8.51 4.93 3.65
C TRP A 220 -7.55 5.05 4.85
N GLY A 221 -6.71 6.07 4.87
CA GLY A 221 -5.78 6.32 5.97
C GLY A 221 -6.47 6.75 7.27
N ARG A 222 -5.64 6.92 8.31
CA ARG A 222 -6.06 7.31 9.65
C ARG A 222 -6.87 8.61 9.63
N ASP A 223 -8.07 8.57 10.19
CA ASP A 223 -9.01 9.69 10.13
C ASP A 223 -8.85 10.74 11.25
N GLU A 224 -9.66 11.80 11.16
CA GLU A 224 -9.69 12.96 12.06
C GLU A 224 -10.04 12.61 13.52
N THR A 225 -10.76 11.50 13.75
CA THR A 225 -11.02 10.97 15.11
C THR A 225 -9.84 10.17 15.66
N GLY A 226 -8.85 9.93 14.81
CA GLY A 226 -7.68 9.10 15.08
C GLY A 226 -7.88 7.61 14.79
N ASN A 227 -9.00 7.22 14.17
CA ASN A 227 -9.30 5.85 13.80
C ASN A 227 -8.38 5.38 12.66
N ASN A 228 -7.54 4.38 12.93
CA ASN A 228 -6.62 3.78 11.95
C ASN A 228 -7.31 2.79 10.97
N VAL A 229 -8.63 2.57 11.10
CA VAL A 229 -9.35 1.54 10.34
C VAL A 229 -10.59 2.13 9.66
N VAL A 230 -10.36 2.80 8.54
CA VAL A 230 -11.40 3.42 7.70
C VAL A 230 -11.81 2.42 6.60
N TYR A 231 -13.05 1.92 6.66
CA TYR A 231 -13.51 0.91 5.70
C TYR A 231 -14.04 1.48 4.39
N GLU A 232 -14.53 2.73 4.39
CA GLU A 232 -15.08 3.40 3.21
C GLU A 232 -14.26 4.63 2.86
N ALA A 233 -13.97 4.83 1.57
CA ALA A 233 -13.06 5.86 1.12
C ALA A 233 -13.53 7.26 1.55
N LYS A 234 -12.78 7.90 2.46
CA LYS A 234 -12.96 9.33 2.71
C LYS A 234 -12.31 10.12 1.58
N LYS A 235 -12.78 11.35 1.38
CA LYS A 235 -12.10 12.36 0.57
C LYS A 235 -12.03 13.69 1.31
N ILE A 236 -11.02 14.48 0.98
CA ILE A 236 -10.83 15.82 1.51
C ILE A 236 -10.35 16.75 0.40
N ASP A 237 -10.84 17.98 0.40
CA ASP A 237 -10.40 19.05 -0.48
C ASP A 237 -9.46 19.97 0.33
N LEU A 238 -8.27 20.26 -0.21
CA LEU A 238 -7.17 20.99 0.47
C LEU A 238 -6.66 22.13 -0.42
N PRO A 239 -6.43 23.34 0.11
CA PRO A 239 -5.82 24.45 -0.63
C PRO A 239 -4.32 24.23 -0.82
N ILE A 240 -3.83 24.49 -2.04
CA ILE A 240 -2.39 24.57 -2.33
C ILE A 240 -1.81 25.84 -1.73
N VAL A 241 -0.65 25.74 -1.06
CA VAL A 241 0.13 26.91 -0.60
C VAL A 241 1.46 27.01 -1.31
N ASP A 242 1.99 28.24 -1.40
CA ASP A 242 3.29 28.47 -2.02
C ASP A 242 4.45 27.92 -1.17
N GLN A 243 5.57 27.67 -1.84
CA GLN A 243 6.75 27.05 -1.23
C GLN A 243 7.35 27.89 -0.09
N VAL A 244 7.23 29.22 -0.13
CA VAL A 244 7.78 30.12 0.89
C VAL A 244 6.86 30.15 2.12
N THR A 245 5.55 30.15 1.95
CA THR A 245 4.57 29.98 3.05
C THR A 245 4.76 28.64 3.74
N CYS A 246 4.90 27.54 2.99
CA CYS A 246 5.18 26.23 3.58
C CYS A 246 6.50 26.22 4.39
N LEU A 247 7.62 26.66 3.78
CA LEU A 247 8.93 26.72 4.43
C LEU A 247 9.03 27.71 5.62
N ARG A 248 8.12 28.67 5.74
CA ARG A 248 8.01 29.60 6.89
C ARG A 248 7.14 29.07 8.01
N SER A 249 6.16 28.21 7.70
CA SER A 249 5.21 27.67 8.69
C SER A 249 5.86 26.73 9.71
N ASP A 250 6.94 26.04 9.32
CA ASP A 250 7.76 25.22 10.22
C ASP A 250 9.18 25.00 9.65
N PRO A 251 10.26 25.09 10.46
CA PRO A 251 11.61 24.79 9.98
C PRO A 251 11.81 23.33 9.52
N GLY A 252 10.99 22.38 9.99
CA GLY A 252 11.07 20.97 9.60
C GLY A 252 10.83 20.73 8.10
N PHE A 253 10.02 21.56 7.44
CA PHE A 253 9.77 21.46 5.99
C PHE A 253 11.03 21.65 5.14
N ARG A 254 12.12 22.22 5.69
CA ARG A 254 13.41 22.37 4.99
C ARG A 254 14.09 21.05 4.64
N LEU A 255 13.75 19.95 5.33
CA LEU A 255 14.26 18.61 5.05
C LEU A 255 13.29 17.81 4.16
N LEU A 256 11.98 18.03 4.33
CA LEU A 256 10.94 17.27 3.66
C LEU A 256 10.60 17.77 2.24
N THR A 257 10.93 19.02 1.90
CA THR A 257 10.52 19.65 0.63
C THR A 257 11.67 19.94 -0.33
N SER A 258 11.35 20.07 -1.62
CA SER A 258 12.26 20.40 -2.71
C SER A 258 11.58 21.32 -3.76
N LYS A 259 12.28 21.67 -4.84
CA LYS A 259 11.66 22.35 -6.00
C LYS A 259 10.62 21.50 -6.74
N ARG A 260 10.63 20.17 -6.52
CA ARG A 260 9.72 19.16 -7.10
C ARG A 260 8.71 18.61 -6.10
N THR A 261 8.51 19.29 -4.97
CA THR A 261 7.37 19.09 -4.08
C THR A 261 6.46 20.31 -4.10
N PHE A 262 5.25 20.17 -3.54
CA PHE A 262 4.45 21.29 -3.06
C PHE A 262 3.79 20.94 -1.72
N CYS A 263 3.14 21.91 -1.08
CA CYS A 263 2.42 21.73 0.17
C CYS A 263 0.94 22.09 0.01
N ALA A 264 0.05 21.39 0.71
CA ALA A 264 -1.36 21.72 0.83
C ALA A 264 -1.91 21.30 2.20
N GLY A 265 -2.98 21.94 2.67
CA GLY A 265 -3.61 21.59 3.95
C GLY A 265 -4.53 22.66 4.53
N ASN A 266 -5.55 22.23 5.27
CA ASN A 266 -6.52 23.12 5.94
C ASN A 266 -6.03 23.65 7.30
N LEU A 267 -5.05 22.96 7.92
CA LEU A 267 -4.47 23.26 9.25
C LEU A 267 -5.45 23.18 10.44
N ASP A 268 -6.67 22.71 10.21
CA ASP A 268 -7.77 22.57 11.18
C ASP A 268 -7.78 21.23 11.91
N GLY A 269 -6.78 20.37 11.67
CA GLY A 269 -6.75 18.98 12.15
C GLY A 269 -7.25 17.96 11.12
N SER A 270 -7.64 18.38 9.92
CA SER A 270 -8.02 17.50 8.81
C SER A 270 -6.94 17.42 7.73
N GLY A 271 -6.72 16.21 7.19
CA GLY A 271 -5.75 15.97 6.12
C GLY A 271 -5.42 14.49 5.91
N PRO A 272 -4.68 14.13 4.84
CA PRO A 272 -4.20 12.76 4.60
C PRO A 272 -3.20 12.33 5.68
N CYS A 273 -3.25 11.06 6.09
CA CYS A 273 -2.34 10.52 7.10
C CYS A 273 -1.95 9.04 6.83
N SER A 274 -1.59 8.29 7.87
CA SER A 274 -1.11 6.91 7.80
C SER A 274 -2.07 6.01 7.03
N GLY A 275 -1.68 5.55 5.83
CA GLY A 275 -2.52 4.77 4.91
C GLY A 275 -3.07 5.54 3.70
N ASP A 276 -2.77 6.83 3.58
CA ASP A 276 -2.98 7.63 2.36
C ASP A 276 -1.67 7.88 1.57
N SER A 277 -0.57 7.23 1.97
CA SER A 277 0.73 7.32 1.29
C SER A 277 0.63 6.86 -0.17
N GLY A 278 1.17 7.66 -1.09
CA GLY A 278 1.04 7.42 -2.52
C GLY A 278 -0.35 7.73 -3.11
N ALA A 279 -1.31 8.26 -2.33
CA ALA A 279 -2.60 8.68 -2.87
C ALA A 279 -2.45 9.92 -3.78
N GLY A 280 -3.34 10.05 -4.76
CA GLY A 280 -3.31 11.15 -5.73
C GLY A 280 -3.99 12.42 -5.21
N PHE A 281 -3.28 13.55 -5.29
CA PHE A 281 -3.84 14.90 -5.20
C PHE A 281 -4.33 15.31 -6.60
N VAL A 282 -5.64 15.46 -6.75
CA VAL A 282 -6.31 15.66 -8.06
C VAL A 282 -7.10 16.96 -8.14
N MET A 283 -7.04 17.60 -9.30
CA MET A 283 -7.76 18.85 -9.60
C MET A 283 -8.65 18.66 -10.84
N LYS A 284 -9.77 19.39 -10.92
CA LYS A 284 -10.75 19.23 -12.01
C LYS A 284 -10.51 20.24 -13.16
N ILE A 285 -9.44 20.04 -13.91
CA ILE A 285 -9.04 20.91 -15.03
C ILE A 285 -9.88 20.62 -16.28
N ASN A 286 -10.51 21.64 -16.86
CA ASN A 286 -11.37 21.53 -18.05
C ASN A 286 -12.42 20.39 -17.94
N GLY A 287 -13.01 20.24 -16.75
CA GLY A 287 -14.00 19.21 -16.43
C GLY A 287 -13.43 17.82 -16.11
N ARG A 288 -12.12 17.59 -16.29
CA ARG A 288 -11.46 16.28 -16.11
C ARG A 288 -10.60 16.24 -14.84
N TRP A 289 -10.70 15.14 -14.09
CA TRP A 289 -9.80 14.87 -12.97
C TRP A 289 -8.37 14.65 -13.47
N THR A 290 -7.46 15.47 -12.95
CA THR A 290 -6.07 15.58 -13.40
C THR A 290 -5.16 15.49 -12.19
N LEU A 291 -4.17 14.60 -12.23
CA LEU A 291 -3.18 14.43 -11.16
C LEU A 291 -2.24 15.64 -11.13
N ARG A 292 -2.19 16.37 -10.00
CA ARG A 292 -1.19 17.41 -9.75
C ARG A 292 -0.07 16.92 -8.84
N GLY A 293 -0.36 16.07 -7.86
CA GLY A 293 0.65 15.53 -6.95
C GLY A 293 0.33 14.17 -6.35
N VAL A 294 1.28 13.63 -5.60
CA VAL A 294 1.19 12.35 -4.89
C VAL A 294 1.54 12.56 -3.42
N VAL A 295 0.74 12.04 -2.48
CA VAL A 295 1.00 12.13 -1.03
C VAL A 295 2.36 11.50 -0.71
N SER A 296 3.30 12.30 -0.21
CA SER A 296 4.66 11.86 0.12
C SER A 296 4.89 11.81 1.63
N THR A 297 4.71 12.93 2.34
CA THR A 297 5.07 13.00 3.76
C THR A 297 4.38 14.16 4.48
N ALA A 298 4.48 14.19 5.81
CA ALA A 298 4.02 15.28 6.66
C ALA A 298 4.94 15.40 7.88
N LEU A 299 4.89 16.55 8.56
CA LEU A 299 5.46 16.64 9.90
C LEU A 299 4.69 15.72 10.85
N ARG A 300 5.34 15.30 11.95
CA ARG A 300 4.78 14.33 12.89
C ARG A 300 4.74 14.88 14.31
N ASN A 301 3.63 14.63 15.00
CA ASN A 301 3.39 14.95 16.40
C ASN A 301 2.86 13.69 17.10
N THR A 302 3.26 13.46 18.35
CA THR A 302 2.90 12.26 19.16
C THR A 302 2.97 10.88 18.44
N GLY A 303 3.81 10.76 17.41
CA GLY A 303 3.96 9.54 16.60
C GLY A 303 3.00 9.41 15.40
N THR A 304 2.04 10.32 15.22
CA THR A 304 1.14 10.44 14.06
C THR A 304 1.55 11.61 13.16
N CYS A 305 0.91 11.77 12.00
CA CYS A 305 0.95 13.01 11.20
C CYS A 305 0.41 14.18 12.03
N ASP A 306 1.03 15.36 11.90
CA ASP A 306 0.54 16.61 12.49
C ASP A 306 -0.40 17.33 11.50
N LEU A 307 -1.70 17.12 11.65
CA LEU A 307 -2.73 17.71 10.78
C LEU A 307 -3.02 19.20 11.10
N THR A 308 -2.25 19.81 12.01
CA THR A 308 -2.16 21.29 12.17
C THR A 308 -1.06 21.89 11.30
N LYS A 309 -0.39 21.08 10.47
CA LYS A 309 0.67 21.44 9.52
C LYS A 309 0.28 20.99 8.11
N TYR A 310 0.96 21.51 7.10
CA TYR A 310 0.74 21.10 5.71
C TYR A 310 1.24 19.67 5.44
N THR A 311 0.53 18.96 4.56
CA THR A 311 1.02 17.74 3.91
C THR A 311 1.92 18.10 2.74
N VAL A 312 3.00 17.35 2.54
CA VAL A 312 3.94 17.49 1.42
C VAL A 312 3.62 16.46 0.34
N PHE A 313 3.55 16.95 -0.90
CA PHE A 313 3.23 16.16 -2.08
C PHE A 313 4.40 16.18 -3.07
N ALA A 314 4.71 15.04 -3.69
CA ALA A 314 5.57 15.01 -4.87
C ALA A 314 4.81 15.63 -6.05
N ASP A 315 5.42 16.60 -6.74
CA ASP A 315 4.76 17.42 -7.77
C ASP A 315 4.76 16.69 -9.12
N ALA A 316 3.73 15.87 -9.35
CA ALA A 316 3.61 15.00 -10.52
C ALA A 316 3.67 15.77 -11.86
N ALA A 317 3.31 17.06 -11.88
CA ALA A 317 3.48 17.92 -13.04
C ALA A 317 4.96 18.06 -13.47
N LYS A 318 5.88 18.15 -12.51
CA LYS A 318 7.34 18.29 -12.74
C LYS A 318 8.04 16.97 -13.07
N PHE A 319 7.37 15.83 -12.85
CA PHE A 319 7.84 14.51 -13.25
C PHE A 319 7.22 14.00 -14.56
N ARG A 320 6.34 14.80 -15.19
CA ARG A 320 5.56 14.44 -16.40
C ARG A 320 6.35 13.75 -17.49
N ASP A 321 7.54 14.26 -17.83
CA ASP A 321 8.30 13.74 -18.96
C ASP A 321 9.04 12.43 -18.62
N TRP A 322 9.43 12.24 -17.36
CA TRP A 322 9.86 10.92 -16.86
C TRP A 322 8.71 9.92 -16.89
N ILE A 323 7.51 10.31 -16.43
CA ILE A 323 6.30 9.46 -16.49
C ILE A 323 5.97 9.10 -17.95
N ARG A 324 6.07 10.07 -18.87
CA ARG A 324 5.82 9.86 -20.31
C ARG A 324 6.84 8.93 -20.97
N ASN A 325 8.12 9.02 -20.59
CA ASN A 325 9.17 8.13 -21.11
C ASN A 325 9.08 6.70 -20.54
N ALA A 326 8.43 6.51 -19.39
CA ALA A 326 8.13 5.19 -18.84
C ALA A 326 6.81 4.57 -19.38
N LEU A 327 6.00 5.35 -20.11
CA LEU A 327 4.75 4.92 -20.77
C LEU A 327 4.96 4.33 -22.19
N THR A 328 6.14 4.51 -22.78
CA THR A 328 6.50 4.11 -24.15
C THR A 328 7.25 2.79 -24.19
#